data_AF-A0A060SBX7-F1
#
_entry.id   AF-A0A060SBX7-F1
#
_cell.length_a   1.000
_cell.length_b   1.000
_cell.length_c   1.000
_cell.angle_alpha   90.00
_cell.angle_beta   90.00
_cell.angle_gamma   90.00
#
_symmetry.space_group_name_H-M   'P 1'
#
loop_
_entity.id
_entity.type
_entity.pdbx_description
1 polymer ?
#
loop_
_entity_poly.entity_id
_entity_poly.type
_entity_poly.pdbx_seq_one_letter_code
_entity_poly.pdbx_strand_id
1 'polypeptide(L)'
;MPRAEVGTPKFIANKMKAKGLQRLRWYCQICEKQCRDENGFKCHTQSESHLRQMLVVGESAGKHIADFSAQFQHDFVQLLSRRFGTKRVKANTVYQEFIQDRNHLHMNATRWVTLTEFVKHLGRTGVARVDETEKGWFIAWIDNSPKALAKQEASMKKERMTVSDEQRERMLIEEQIERAAAEAGASGSDNSPAPEERTLKRDESTEKVVLSLTPKTPALASSSAGASSGIKLNALKPAANPLKANPLKSNPLKRPNVFKQATTASSSAQASTEAEKTNGKKREAPMTAAERLIYEEQERKRRRMEREMAA
;
A
#
# COMPACT_ATOMS: atom_id res chain seq x y z
N MET A 1 -19.76 27.45 34.09
CA MET A 1 -19.13 26.50 35.04
C MET A 1 -17.69 26.30 34.64
N PRO A 2 -16.75 26.31 35.60
CA PRO A 2 -15.33 26.12 35.32
C PRO A 2 -15.08 24.76 34.67
N ARG A 3 -14.27 24.73 33.60
CA ARG A 3 -13.82 23.49 32.95
C ARG A 3 -12.97 22.72 33.98
N ALA A 4 -13.26 21.44 34.19
CA ALA A 4 -12.47 20.61 35.11
C ALA A 4 -11.03 20.47 34.58
N GLU A 5 -10.04 20.58 35.46
CA GLU A 5 -8.63 20.48 35.10
C GLU A 5 -8.29 19.12 34.48
N VAL A 6 -7.38 19.13 33.51
CA VAL A 6 -7.00 17.94 32.75
C VAL A 6 -6.30 16.95 33.69
N GLY A 7 -6.89 15.76 33.85
CA GLY A 7 -6.34 14.70 34.71
C GLY A 7 -7.07 14.50 36.04
N THR A 8 -7.92 15.44 36.46
CA THR A 8 -8.75 15.27 37.67
C THR A 8 -9.77 14.13 37.48
N PRO A 9 -10.13 13.37 38.53
CA PRO A 9 -11.18 12.35 38.44
C PRO A 9 -12.49 12.87 37.85
N LYS A 10 -12.83 14.13 38.12
CA LYS A 10 -13.99 14.82 37.54
C LYS A 10 -13.87 15.03 36.03
N PHE A 11 -12.67 15.33 35.52
CA PHE A 11 -12.40 15.45 34.09
C PHE A 11 -12.47 14.08 33.39
N ILE A 12 -11.92 13.03 34.01
CA ILE A 12 -12.00 11.67 33.48
C ILE A 12 -13.45 11.19 33.47
N ALA A 13 -14.20 11.39 34.56
CA ALA A 13 -15.62 11.06 34.65
C ALA A 13 -16.45 11.84 33.62
N ASN A 14 -16.17 13.12 33.42
CA ASN A 14 -16.80 13.91 32.37
C ASN A 14 -16.46 13.36 30.98
N LYS A 15 -15.19 13.04 30.68
CA LYS A 15 -14.79 12.40 29.41
C LYS A 15 -15.47 11.05 29.20
N MET A 16 -15.57 10.22 30.23
CA MET A 16 -16.23 8.90 30.14
C MET A 16 -17.75 9.04 29.91
N LYS A 17 -18.44 9.91 30.65
CA LYS A 17 -19.86 10.22 30.44
C LYS A 17 -20.11 10.78 29.05
N ALA A 18 -19.18 11.62 28.60
CA ALA A 18 -19.21 12.24 27.31
C ALA A 18 -19.04 11.18 26.20
N LYS A 19 -18.13 10.19 26.32
CA LYS A 19 -17.91 9.14 25.30
C LYS A 19 -19.19 8.33 24.97
N GLY A 20 -20.11 8.17 25.92
CA GLY A 20 -21.39 7.49 25.69
C GLY A 20 -22.44 8.31 24.94
N LEU A 21 -22.18 9.59 24.64
CA LEU A 21 -23.12 10.50 24.00
C LEU A 21 -22.78 10.65 22.51
N GLN A 22 -23.08 9.61 21.72
CA GLN A 22 -22.64 9.50 20.34
C GLN A 22 -23.50 10.30 19.34
N ARG A 23 -24.73 10.70 19.70
CA ARG A 23 -25.62 11.45 18.80
C ARG A 23 -25.47 12.96 19.05
N LEU A 24 -24.90 13.70 18.10
CA LEU A 24 -24.72 15.16 18.16
C LEU A 24 -26.03 15.97 18.00
N ARG A 25 -27.21 15.36 18.12
CA ARG A 25 -28.50 16.07 17.94
C ARG A 25 -28.67 17.26 18.89
N TRP A 26 -28.01 17.22 20.05
CA TRP A 26 -28.12 18.23 21.09
C TRP A 26 -26.76 18.91 21.39
N TYR A 27 -26.02 19.27 20.34
CA TYR A 27 -24.74 19.98 20.46
C TYR A 27 -24.88 21.47 20.12
N CYS A 28 -24.29 22.35 20.94
CA CYS A 28 -24.19 23.78 20.64
C CYS A 28 -22.78 24.11 20.15
N GLN A 29 -22.67 24.58 18.91
CA GLN A 29 -21.38 24.91 18.29
C GLN A 29 -20.72 26.13 18.95
N ILE A 30 -21.51 27.15 19.30
CA ILE A 30 -20.98 28.40 19.87
C ILE A 30 -20.40 28.16 21.26
N CYS A 31 -21.03 27.30 22.05
CA CYS A 31 -20.61 27.00 23.41
C CYS A 31 -19.69 25.78 23.51
N GLU A 32 -19.41 25.10 22.39
CA GLU A 32 -18.72 23.81 22.32
C GLU A 32 -19.25 22.76 23.31
N LYS A 33 -20.57 22.78 23.55
CA LYS A 33 -21.21 22.04 24.63
C LYS A 33 -22.18 21.00 24.08
N GLN A 34 -21.89 19.74 24.38
CA GLN A 34 -22.82 18.65 24.10
C GLN A 34 -23.79 18.47 25.27
N CYS A 35 -25.08 18.68 25.01
CA CYS A 35 -26.17 18.45 25.95
C CYS A 35 -26.66 16.99 25.87
N ARG A 36 -27.04 16.44 27.03
CA ARG A 36 -27.41 15.02 27.17
C ARG A 36 -28.74 14.68 26.52
N ASP A 37 -29.70 15.60 26.64
CA ASP A 37 -31.11 15.43 26.29
C ASP A 37 -31.68 16.72 25.72
N GLU A 38 -32.85 16.64 25.09
CA GLU A 38 -33.56 17.79 24.53
C GLU A 38 -33.82 18.88 25.59
N ASN A 39 -34.23 18.50 26.80
CA ASN A 39 -34.46 19.46 27.88
C ASN A 39 -33.16 20.16 28.29
N GLY A 40 -32.04 19.43 28.35
CA GLY A 40 -30.73 20.01 28.64
C GLY A 40 -30.25 20.97 27.55
N PHE A 41 -30.65 20.76 26.30
CA PHE A 41 -30.39 21.70 25.21
C PHE A 41 -31.26 22.96 25.33
N LYS A 42 -32.56 22.82 25.62
CA LYS A 42 -33.47 23.96 25.85
C LYS A 42 -33.01 24.85 27.01
N CYS A 43 -32.65 24.25 28.15
CA CYS A 43 -32.10 25.02 29.28
C CYS A 43 -30.76 25.68 28.93
N HIS A 44 -29.96 25.06 28.05
CA HIS A 44 -28.71 25.64 27.61
C HIS A 44 -28.92 26.84 26.68
N THR A 45 -29.82 26.75 25.70
CA THR A 45 -30.11 27.88 24.80
C THR A 45 -30.76 29.05 25.53
N GLN A 46 -31.53 28.79 26.59
CA GLN A 46 -32.10 29.83 27.45
C GLN A 46 -31.10 30.37 28.50
N SER A 47 -29.97 29.70 28.70
CA SER A 47 -28.99 30.12 29.71
C SER A 47 -28.31 31.42 29.30
N GLU A 48 -28.10 32.31 30.28
CA GLU A 48 -27.42 33.59 30.07
C GLU A 48 -26.03 33.42 29.43
N SER A 49 -25.32 32.34 29.77
CA SER A 49 -24.01 32.05 29.17
C SER A 49 -24.06 31.86 27.65
N HIS A 50 -25.11 31.20 27.13
CA HIS A 50 -25.30 31.04 25.69
C HIS A 50 -25.68 32.36 25.03
N LEU A 51 -26.58 33.13 25.67
CA LEU A 51 -27.04 34.42 25.16
C LEU A 51 -25.90 35.46 25.09
N ARG A 52 -25.01 35.49 26.10
CA ARG A 52 -23.82 36.34 26.07
C ARG A 52 -22.88 35.97 24.93
N GLN A 53 -22.66 34.68 24.69
CA GLN A 53 -21.83 34.24 23.56
C GLN A 53 -22.51 34.49 22.21
N MET A 54 -23.83 34.36 22.13
CA MET A 54 -24.61 34.76 20.94
C MET A 54 -24.42 36.24 20.63
N LEU A 55 -24.38 37.11 21.64
CA LEU A 55 -24.16 38.55 21.44
C LEU A 55 -22.78 38.82 20.83
N VAL A 56 -21.73 38.21 21.39
CA VAL A 56 -20.35 38.33 20.87
C VAL A 56 -20.24 37.83 19.44
N VAL A 57 -20.87 36.68 19.15
CA VAL A 57 -20.91 36.16 17.78
C VAL A 57 -21.74 37.08 16.88
N GLY A 58 -22.81 37.69 17.37
CA GLY A 58 -23.64 38.64 16.62
C GLY A 58 -22.89 39.87 16.14
N GLU A 59 -21.99 40.42 16.97
CA GLU A 59 -21.15 41.58 16.63
C GLU A 59 -20.15 41.29 15.49
N SER A 60 -19.75 40.02 15.32
CA SER A 60 -18.73 39.62 14.34
C SER A 60 -19.07 38.32 13.61
N ALA A 61 -20.36 38.12 13.30
CA ALA A 61 -20.88 36.85 12.79
C ALA A 61 -20.16 36.39 11.51
N GLY A 62 -19.85 37.33 10.61
CA GLY A 62 -19.13 37.02 9.38
C GLY A 62 -17.73 36.44 9.60
N LYS A 63 -16.99 36.93 10.61
CA LYS A 63 -15.65 36.42 10.93
C LYS A 63 -15.73 35.00 11.51
N HIS A 64 -16.62 34.79 12.48
CA HIS A 64 -16.82 33.47 13.07
C HIS A 64 -17.29 32.43 12.05
N ILE A 65 -18.19 32.79 11.14
CA ILE A 65 -18.63 31.88 10.06
C ILE A 65 -17.48 31.57 9.10
N ALA A 66 -16.64 32.56 8.77
CA ALA A 66 -15.46 32.34 7.94
C ALA A 66 -14.45 31.41 8.61
N ASP A 67 -14.19 31.60 9.90
CA ASP A 67 -13.28 30.76 10.69
C ASP A 67 -13.79 29.32 10.80
N PHE A 68 -15.09 29.12 11.10
CA PHE A 68 -15.70 27.79 11.10
C PHE A 68 -15.64 27.14 9.72
N SER A 69 -15.83 27.91 8.65
CA SER A 69 -15.74 27.40 7.29
C SER A 69 -14.31 26.99 6.93
N ALA A 70 -13.30 27.74 7.36
CA ALA A 70 -11.90 27.43 7.14
C ALA A 70 -11.47 26.18 7.92
N GLN A 71 -11.86 26.08 9.20
CA GLN A 71 -11.62 24.91 10.04
C GLN A 71 -12.31 23.66 9.47
N PHE A 72 -13.58 23.78 9.06
CA PHE A 72 -14.31 22.67 8.45
C PHE A 72 -13.65 22.17 7.16
N GLN A 73 -13.22 23.09 6.29
CA GLN A 73 -12.50 22.74 5.08
C GLN A 73 -11.15 22.06 5.39
N HIS A 74 -10.41 22.57 6.37
CA HIS A 74 -9.14 21.99 6.80
C HIS A 74 -9.32 20.55 7.29
N ASP A 75 -10.23 20.33 8.24
CA ASP A 75 -10.46 19.01 8.83
C ASP A 75 -11.01 18.01 7.79
N PHE A 76 -11.91 18.46 6.90
CA PHE A 76 -12.42 17.62 5.83
C PHE A 76 -11.32 17.19 4.85
N VAL A 77 -10.44 18.11 4.46
CA VAL A 77 -9.29 17.81 3.58
C VAL A 77 -8.25 16.94 4.29
N GLN A 78 -8.05 17.14 5.60
CA GLN A 78 -7.18 16.29 6.41
C GLN A 78 -7.71 14.86 6.51
N LEU A 79 -9.02 14.68 6.67
CA LEU A 79 -9.64 13.35 6.64
C LEU A 79 -9.53 12.72 5.25
N LEU A 80 -9.77 13.52 4.21
CA LEU A 80 -9.71 13.08 2.82
C LEU A 80 -8.29 12.61 2.44
N SER A 81 -7.26 13.37 2.81
CA SER A 81 -5.85 13.03 2.55
C SER A 81 -5.40 11.79 3.33
N ARG A 82 -5.82 11.64 4.60
CA ARG A 82 -5.37 10.52 5.45
C ARG A 82 -5.99 9.18 5.08
N ARG A 83 -7.28 9.14 4.74
CA ARG A 83 -8.00 7.87 4.48
C ARG A 83 -8.13 7.52 3.00
N PHE A 84 -8.45 8.49 2.16
CA PHE A 84 -8.85 8.24 0.77
C PHE A 84 -7.73 8.56 -0.22
N GLY A 85 -6.86 9.52 0.12
CA GLY A 85 -5.77 9.96 -0.76
C GLY A 85 -6.31 10.42 -2.11
N THR A 86 -5.69 10.00 -3.20
CA THR A 86 -6.08 10.37 -4.58
C THR A 86 -7.20 9.52 -5.18
N LYS A 87 -7.82 8.60 -4.42
CA LYS A 87 -8.90 7.75 -4.94
C LYS A 87 -10.19 8.56 -5.12
N ARG A 88 -10.95 8.21 -6.16
CA ARG A 88 -12.30 8.74 -6.38
C ARG A 88 -13.28 8.08 -5.41
N VAL A 89 -13.92 8.88 -4.55
CA VAL A 89 -14.82 8.40 -3.48
C VAL A 89 -16.10 9.23 -3.46
N LYS A 90 -17.22 8.62 -3.09
CA LYS A 90 -18.51 9.32 -2.96
C LYS A 90 -18.45 10.32 -1.79
N ALA A 91 -18.87 11.56 -2.03
CA ALA A 91 -18.85 12.65 -1.05
C ALA A 91 -19.56 12.29 0.27
N ASN A 92 -20.69 11.59 0.19
CA ASN A 92 -21.49 11.22 1.35
C ASN A 92 -20.75 10.23 2.27
N THR A 93 -19.92 9.34 1.72
CA THR A 93 -19.11 8.41 2.52
C THR A 93 -18.06 9.17 3.33
N VAL A 94 -17.37 10.13 2.70
CA VAL A 94 -16.39 11.00 3.38
C VAL A 94 -17.07 11.82 4.49
N TYR A 95 -18.24 12.39 4.20
CA TYR A 95 -18.99 13.18 5.17
C TYR A 95 -19.51 12.35 6.36
N GLN A 96 -19.94 11.11 6.12
CA GLN A 96 -20.34 10.21 7.21
C GLN A 96 -19.16 9.85 8.11
N GLU A 97 -17.98 9.62 7.55
CA GLU A 97 -16.77 9.41 8.34
C GLU A 97 -16.35 10.66 9.12
N PHE A 98 -16.53 11.84 8.53
CA PHE A 98 -16.29 13.11 9.21
C PHE A 98 -17.17 13.29 10.46
N ILE A 99 -18.46 12.94 10.36
CA ILE A 99 -19.40 13.04 11.49
C ILE A 99 -19.11 11.99 12.59
N GLN A 100 -18.42 10.90 12.27
CA GLN A 100 -18.05 9.89 13.28
C GLN A 100 -17.13 10.47 14.36
N ASP A 101 -16.27 11.43 13.99
CA ASP A 101 -15.42 12.11 14.95
C ASP A 101 -16.25 13.05 15.82
N ARG A 102 -16.13 12.95 17.13
CA ARG A 102 -17.00 13.71 18.04
C ARG A 102 -16.84 15.23 17.95
N ASN A 103 -15.61 15.68 17.70
CA ASN A 103 -15.27 17.10 17.72
C ASN A 103 -15.42 17.74 16.33
N HIS A 104 -16.17 17.12 15.42
CA HIS A 104 -16.39 17.68 14.10
C HIS A 104 -17.23 18.95 14.18
N LEU A 105 -16.95 19.90 13.30
CA LEU A 105 -17.79 21.06 13.08
C LEU A 105 -19.03 20.65 12.30
N HIS A 106 -20.22 20.95 12.82
CA HIS A 106 -21.44 20.65 12.11
C HIS A 106 -21.57 21.56 10.87
N MET A 107 -21.97 21.00 9.73
CA MET A 107 -22.05 21.73 8.45
C MET A 107 -22.90 23.01 8.54
N ASN A 108 -24.02 22.97 9.28
CA ASN A 108 -24.87 24.15 9.57
C ASN A 108 -24.15 25.35 10.22
N ALA A 109 -22.97 25.15 10.83
CA ALA A 109 -22.19 26.25 11.40
C ALA A 109 -21.30 26.96 10.37
N THR A 110 -21.19 26.40 9.16
CA THR A 110 -20.38 26.95 8.07
C THR A 110 -21.27 27.71 7.08
N ARG A 111 -20.64 28.39 6.12
CA ARG A 111 -21.36 29.04 5.00
C ARG A 111 -22.07 28.06 4.06
N TRP A 112 -21.74 26.76 4.11
CA TRP A 112 -22.32 25.74 3.24
C TRP A 112 -23.38 24.95 4.01
N VAL A 113 -24.64 25.11 3.64
CA VAL A 113 -25.75 24.42 4.32
C VAL A 113 -25.90 22.98 3.80
N THR A 114 -25.48 22.74 2.56
CA THR A 114 -25.58 21.43 1.90
C THR A 114 -24.21 20.88 1.51
N LEU A 115 -24.08 19.56 1.57
CA LEU A 115 -22.84 18.88 1.19
C LEU A 115 -22.47 19.16 -0.27
N THR A 116 -23.47 19.25 -1.15
CA THR A 116 -23.29 19.50 -2.57
C THR A 116 -22.67 20.88 -2.83
N GLU A 117 -23.11 21.91 -2.10
CA GLU A 117 -22.54 23.25 -2.19
C GLU A 117 -21.07 23.29 -1.75
N PHE A 118 -20.76 22.59 -0.65
CA PHE A 118 -19.39 22.45 -0.17
C PHE A 118 -18.49 21.73 -1.19
N VAL A 119 -19.00 20.66 -1.80
CA VAL A 119 -18.25 19.92 -2.84
C VAL A 119 -18.01 20.79 -4.07
N LYS A 120 -19.01 21.56 -4.52
CA LYS A 120 -18.82 22.55 -5.60
C LYS A 120 -17.80 23.63 -5.22
N HIS A 121 -17.74 24.04 -3.96
CA HIS A 121 -16.72 24.97 -3.48
C HIS A 121 -15.31 24.34 -3.53
N LEU A 122 -15.15 23.08 -3.11
CA LEU A 122 -13.87 22.36 -3.21
C LEU A 122 -13.36 22.29 -4.65
N GLY A 123 -14.26 22.04 -5.61
CA GLY A 123 -13.95 22.07 -7.04
C GLY A 123 -13.50 23.44 -7.53
N ARG A 124 -14.18 24.52 -7.11
CA ARG A 124 -13.80 25.91 -7.44
C ARG A 124 -12.44 26.31 -6.85
N THR A 125 -12.13 25.86 -5.64
CA THR A 125 -10.84 26.12 -4.99
C THR A 125 -9.69 25.27 -5.53
N GLY A 126 -9.96 24.24 -6.34
CA GLY A 126 -8.93 23.34 -6.88
C GLY A 126 -8.27 22.44 -5.82
N VAL A 127 -8.89 22.26 -4.66
CA VAL A 127 -8.37 21.36 -3.60
C VAL A 127 -8.71 19.90 -3.89
N ALA A 128 -9.85 19.67 -4.55
CA ALA A 128 -10.28 18.34 -4.94
C ALA A 128 -10.88 18.36 -6.35
N ARG A 129 -10.66 17.30 -7.11
CA ARG A 129 -11.40 17.04 -8.35
C ARG A 129 -12.79 16.53 -7.99
N VAL A 130 -13.80 17.14 -8.60
CA VAL A 130 -15.21 16.86 -8.33
C VAL A 130 -15.83 16.35 -9.62
N ASP A 131 -16.41 15.15 -9.56
CA ASP A 131 -17.10 14.52 -10.67
C ASP A 131 -18.57 14.32 -10.29
N GLU A 132 -19.48 14.81 -11.12
CA GLU A 132 -20.91 14.55 -10.99
C GLU A 132 -21.26 13.30 -11.80
N THR A 133 -21.87 12.31 -11.15
CA THR A 133 -22.36 11.09 -11.80
C THR A 133 -23.81 10.84 -11.38
N GLU A 134 -24.52 9.98 -12.09
CA GLU A 134 -25.92 9.61 -11.76
C GLU A 134 -26.09 9.06 -10.34
N LYS A 135 -25.03 8.45 -9.78
CA LYS A 135 -25.03 7.88 -8.41
C LYS A 135 -24.69 8.91 -7.32
N GLY A 136 -24.46 10.18 -7.71
CA GLY A 136 -24.16 11.31 -6.86
C GLY A 136 -22.78 11.93 -7.09
N TRP A 137 -22.35 12.74 -6.13
CA TRP A 137 -21.09 13.50 -6.17
C TRP A 137 -19.90 12.63 -5.76
N PHE A 138 -18.89 12.59 -6.62
CA PHE A 138 -17.61 11.96 -6.34
C PHE A 138 -16.51 13.01 -6.19
N ILE A 139 -15.58 12.76 -5.27
CA ILE A 139 -14.48 13.63 -4.92
C ILE A 139 -13.19 12.80 -4.99
N ALA A 140 -12.15 13.38 -5.59
CA ALA A 140 -10.78 12.89 -5.51
C ALA A 140 -9.88 14.02 -5.03
N TRP A 141 -9.12 13.79 -3.97
CA TRP A 141 -8.22 14.81 -3.44
C TRP A 141 -7.04 15.06 -4.38
N ILE A 142 -6.65 16.33 -4.51
CA ILE A 142 -5.43 16.72 -5.20
C ILE A 142 -4.39 16.98 -4.11
N ASP A 143 -3.32 16.19 -4.11
CA ASP A 143 -2.24 16.33 -3.13
C ASP A 143 -1.38 17.56 -3.46
N ASN A 144 -1.80 18.70 -2.90
CA ASN A 144 -1.13 19.99 -3.04
C ASN A 144 -0.07 20.22 -1.95
N SER A 145 0.29 19.18 -1.19
CA SER A 145 1.32 19.32 -0.14
C SER A 145 2.69 19.60 -0.79
N PRO A 146 3.55 20.45 -0.19
CA PRO A 146 4.86 20.76 -0.75
C PRO A 146 5.74 19.53 -0.90
N LYS A 147 5.52 18.49 -0.07
CA LYS A 147 6.19 17.20 -0.18
C LYS A 147 5.74 16.40 -1.40
N ALA A 148 4.45 16.45 -1.74
CA ALA A 148 3.91 15.80 -2.92
C ALA A 148 4.26 16.56 -4.20
N LEU A 149 4.20 17.89 -4.18
CA LEU A 149 4.70 18.73 -5.26
C LEU A 149 6.19 18.50 -5.49
N ALA A 150 7.03 18.50 -4.45
CA ALA A 150 8.45 18.19 -4.60
C ALA A 150 8.70 16.78 -5.16
N LYS A 151 7.88 15.78 -4.79
CA LYS A 151 7.97 14.43 -5.35
C LYS A 151 7.50 14.37 -6.80
N GLN A 152 6.44 15.09 -7.15
CA GLN A 152 5.93 15.20 -8.52
C GLN A 152 6.92 15.96 -9.40
N GLU A 153 7.46 17.10 -8.94
CA GLU A 153 8.50 17.85 -9.61
C GLU A 153 9.79 17.05 -9.74
N ALA A 154 10.19 16.28 -8.73
CA ALA A 154 11.34 15.38 -8.82
C ALA A 154 11.08 14.24 -9.82
N SER A 155 9.86 13.68 -9.87
CA SER A 155 9.49 12.68 -10.88
C SER A 155 9.51 13.29 -12.27
N MET A 156 8.85 14.44 -12.47
CA MET A 156 8.81 15.15 -13.74
C MET A 156 10.20 15.61 -14.19
N LYS A 157 11.07 16.02 -13.26
CA LYS A 157 12.47 16.37 -13.57
C LYS A 157 13.27 15.12 -13.93
N LYS A 158 13.08 14.01 -13.23
CA LYS A 158 13.70 12.73 -13.58
C LYS A 158 13.23 12.26 -14.95
N GLU A 159 11.92 12.26 -15.21
CA GLU A 159 11.32 11.91 -16.49
C GLU A 159 11.79 12.84 -17.60
N ARG A 160 11.90 14.16 -17.35
CA ARG A 160 12.45 15.10 -18.32
C ARG A 160 13.92 14.82 -18.64
N MET A 161 14.73 14.45 -17.63
CA MET A 161 16.14 14.06 -17.84
C MET A 161 16.23 12.72 -18.58
N THR A 162 15.44 11.71 -18.19
CA THR A 162 15.42 10.42 -18.89
C THR A 162 14.89 10.54 -20.30
N VAL A 163 13.90 11.40 -20.57
CA VAL A 163 13.41 11.65 -21.93
C VAL A 163 14.51 12.30 -22.80
N SER A 164 15.32 13.21 -22.24
CA SER A 164 16.45 13.77 -22.99
C SER A 164 17.57 12.75 -23.24
N ASP A 165 17.80 11.83 -22.31
CA ASP A 165 18.80 10.77 -22.49
C ASP A 165 18.29 9.66 -23.41
N GLU A 166 17.02 9.26 -23.29
CA GLU A 166 16.35 8.33 -24.23
C GLU A 166 16.31 8.89 -25.65
N GLN A 167 16.16 10.20 -25.84
CA GLN A 167 16.26 10.84 -27.16
C GLN A 167 17.67 10.70 -27.75
N ARG A 168 18.72 10.83 -26.92
CA ARG A 168 20.10 10.61 -27.35
C ARG A 168 20.37 9.15 -27.68
N GLU A 169 19.86 8.24 -26.85
CA GLU A 169 19.98 6.80 -27.08
C GLU A 169 19.24 6.36 -28.35
N ARG A 170 18.04 6.90 -28.61
CA ARG A 170 17.29 6.64 -29.85
C ARG A 170 18.09 7.05 -31.09
N MET A 171 18.70 8.24 -31.10
CA MET A 171 19.52 8.67 -32.24
C MET A 171 20.76 7.77 -32.44
N LEU A 172 21.43 7.33 -31.37
CA LEU A 172 22.57 6.42 -31.46
C LEU A 172 22.17 5.03 -31.98
N ILE A 173 21.00 4.53 -31.56
CA ILE A 173 20.45 3.26 -32.03
C ILE A 173 20.07 3.38 -33.51
N GLU A 174 19.43 4.48 -33.92
CA GLU A 174 19.09 4.75 -35.32
C GLU A 174 20.35 4.80 -36.20
N GLU A 175 21.42 5.47 -35.75
CA GLU A 175 22.71 5.51 -36.49
C GLU A 175 23.33 4.10 -36.63
N GLN A 176 23.28 3.28 -35.58
CA GLN A 176 23.78 1.90 -35.63
C GLN A 176 22.95 1.01 -36.54
N ILE A 177 21.62 1.18 -36.55
CA ILE A 177 20.72 0.47 -37.46
C ILE A 177 20.99 0.88 -38.90
N GLU A 178 21.19 2.17 -39.16
CA GLU A 178 21.50 2.68 -40.50
C GLU A 178 22.86 2.14 -40.99
N ARG A 179 23.89 2.15 -40.14
CA ARG A 179 25.21 1.57 -40.47
C ARG A 179 25.13 0.07 -40.74
N ALA A 180 24.43 -0.68 -39.88
CA ALA A 180 24.24 -2.12 -40.06
C ALA A 180 23.39 -2.44 -41.30
N ALA A 181 22.38 -1.62 -41.61
CA ALA A 181 21.57 -1.76 -42.81
C ALA A 181 22.36 -1.43 -44.08
N ALA A 182 23.26 -0.45 -44.03
CA ALA A 182 24.17 -0.13 -45.13
C ALA A 182 25.22 -1.24 -45.35
N GLU A 183 25.77 -1.82 -44.29
CA GLU A 183 26.69 -2.97 -44.40
C GLU A 183 25.97 -4.24 -44.87
N ALA A 184 24.75 -4.50 -44.40
CA ALA A 184 23.92 -5.61 -44.88
C ALA A 184 23.44 -5.39 -46.33
N GLY A 185 23.16 -4.14 -46.72
CA GLY A 185 22.84 -3.75 -48.10
C GLY A 185 24.04 -3.85 -49.04
N ALA A 186 25.25 -3.54 -48.55
CA ALA A 186 26.50 -3.72 -49.29
C ALA A 186 26.89 -5.21 -49.42
N SER A 187 26.52 -6.05 -48.46
CA SER A 187 26.60 -7.52 -48.60
C SER A 187 25.41 -8.15 -49.35
N GLY A 188 24.39 -7.37 -49.74
CA GLY A 188 23.18 -7.84 -50.43
C GLY A 188 23.13 -7.57 -51.93
N SER A 189 24.19 -7.00 -52.52
CA SER A 189 24.27 -6.67 -53.95
C SER A 189 25.38 -7.44 -54.68
N ASP A 190 25.58 -8.73 -54.37
CA ASP A 190 26.28 -9.62 -55.29
C ASP A 190 25.46 -10.88 -55.58
N ASN A 191 25.37 -11.18 -56.87
CA ASN A 191 24.58 -12.23 -57.48
C ASN A 191 25.56 -13.30 -57.97
N SER A 192 25.95 -14.27 -57.13
CA SER A 192 26.43 -15.65 -57.46
C SER A 192 27.00 -16.39 -56.22
N PRO A 193 27.08 -17.74 -56.22
CA PRO A 193 26.32 -18.57 -55.27
C PRO A 193 27.08 -19.13 -54.04
N ALA A 194 26.27 -19.61 -53.08
CA ALA A 194 26.55 -20.58 -52.01
C ALA A 194 27.51 -20.16 -50.87
N PRO A 195 27.04 -20.09 -49.60
CA PRO A 195 27.95 -19.97 -48.47
C PRO A 195 28.57 -21.33 -48.19
N GLU A 196 29.82 -21.54 -48.63
CA GLU A 196 30.64 -22.62 -48.10
C GLU A 196 30.85 -22.40 -46.61
N GLU A 197 30.39 -23.38 -45.83
CA GLU A 197 30.57 -23.46 -44.40
C GLU A 197 32.07 -23.36 -44.06
N ARG A 198 32.48 -22.26 -43.43
CA ARG A 198 33.77 -22.19 -42.72
C ARG A 198 33.67 -23.02 -41.44
N THR A 199 33.64 -24.33 -41.61
CA THR A 199 33.88 -25.30 -40.55
C THR A 199 35.36 -25.26 -40.19
N LEU A 200 35.67 -25.07 -38.91
CA LEU A 200 37.02 -25.23 -38.40
C LEU A 200 37.39 -26.71 -38.49
N LYS A 201 38.07 -27.11 -39.57
CA LYS A 201 38.67 -28.43 -39.70
C LYS A 201 39.78 -28.56 -38.66
N ARG A 202 39.61 -29.52 -37.75
CA ARG A 202 40.68 -29.95 -36.85
C ARG A 202 41.57 -30.91 -37.61
N ASP A 203 42.83 -30.55 -37.84
CA ASP A 203 43.83 -31.46 -38.41
C ASP A 203 44.02 -32.67 -37.50
N GLU A 204 43.88 -33.86 -38.08
CA GLU A 204 44.01 -35.18 -37.45
C GLU A 204 45.49 -35.52 -37.19
N SER A 205 46.20 -34.71 -36.40
CA SER A 205 47.57 -35.04 -35.96
C SER A 205 48.04 -34.40 -34.65
N THR A 206 47.15 -33.81 -33.85
CA THR A 206 47.53 -33.30 -32.52
C THR A 206 46.95 -34.14 -31.39
N GLU A 207 47.89 -34.64 -30.59
CA GLU A 207 47.80 -35.53 -29.45
C GLU A 207 46.70 -35.16 -28.43
N LYS A 208 46.16 -36.19 -27.77
CA LYS A 208 45.13 -36.07 -26.73
C LYS A 208 45.67 -35.23 -25.56
N VAL A 209 45.14 -34.03 -25.36
CA VAL A 209 45.36 -33.26 -24.14
C VAL A 209 44.54 -33.91 -23.00
N VAL A 210 45.20 -34.73 -22.18
CA VAL A 210 44.64 -35.33 -20.97
C VAL A 210 44.91 -34.39 -19.79
N LEU A 211 43.90 -33.63 -19.36
CA LEU A 211 43.96 -32.88 -18.10
C LEU A 211 43.52 -33.78 -16.94
N SER A 212 44.47 -34.32 -16.19
CA SER A 212 44.23 -35.08 -14.96
C SER A 212 44.11 -34.15 -13.75
N LEU A 213 42.88 -33.75 -13.41
CA LEU A 213 42.58 -33.15 -12.10
C LEU A 213 42.16 -34.24 -11.11
N THR A 214 43.00 -34.49 -10.10
CA THR A 214 42.74 -35.43 -9.00
C THR A 214 42.15 -34.70 -7.78
N PRO A 215 40.88 -34.91 -7.40
CA PRO A 215 40.39 -34.54 -6.08
C PRO A 215 40.68 -35.66 -5.06
N LYS A 216 41.33 -35.30 -3.95
CA LYS A 216 41.61 -36.19 -2.82
C LYS A 216 40.46 -36.14 -1.80
N THR A 217 39.91 -37.29 -1.45
CA THR A 217 39.04 -37.48 -0.26
C THR A 217 39.48 -38.72 0.52
N PRO A 218 39.60 -38.66 1.87
CA PRO A 218 39.94 -39.80 2.71
C PRO A 218 38.73 -40.69 3.06
N ALA A 219 39.02 -41.95 3.34
CA ALA A 219 38.09 -43.05 3.58
C ALA A 219 37.79 -43.34 5.07
N LEU A 220 36.94 -44.37 5.26
CA LEU A 220 36.48 -45.12 6.45
C LEU A 220 35.11 -44.69 7.03
N ALA A 221 34.16 -45.58 7.37
CA ALA A 221 34.22 -47.02 7.63
C ALA A 221 32.87 -47.75 7.39
N SER A 222 32.94 -49.08 7.52
CA SER A 222 32.15 -50.17 6.94
C SER A 222 30.86 -50.63 7.65
N SER A 223 30.26 -51.68 7.05
CA SER A 223 29.35 -52.74 7.56
C SER A 223 27.87 -52.55 7.19
N SER A 224 27.09 -53.52 6.69
CA SER A 224 27.26 -54.97 6.44
C SER A 224 26.13 -55.51 5.51
N ALA A 225 26.44 -56.59 4.78
CA ALA A 225 25.64 -57.70 4.20
C ALA A 225 24.08 -57.67 4.24
N GLY A 226 23.32 -58.20 3.28
CA GLY A 226 23.58 -59.00 2.08
C GLY A 226 22.25 -59.44 1.42
N ALA A 227 22.34 -59.84 0.14
CA ALA A 227 21.51 -60.76 -0.67
C ALA A 227 19.96 -60.79 -0.46
N SER A 228 19.07 -60.71 -1.46
CA SER A 228 19.06 -61.42 -2.75
C SER A 228 17.82 -61.04 -3.59
N SER A 229 17.96 -61.24 -4.91
CA SER A 229 16.94 -61.64 -5.91
C SER A 229 15.72 -60.76 -6.23
N GLY A 230 15.54 -60.50 -7.54
CA GLY A 230 14.20 -60.46 -8.14
C GLY A 230 13.91 -59.30 -9.10
N ILE A 231 14.25 -59.50 -10.38
CA ILE A 231 13.87 -58.66 -11.53
C ILE A 231 12.35 -58.78 -11.80
N LYS A 232 11.66 -57.69 -12.21
CA LYS A 232 10.71 -57.68 -13.35
C LYS A 232 10.06 -56.31 -13.63
N LEU A 233 9.67 -56.16 -14.89
CA LEU A 233 9.42 -54.96 -15.68
C LEU A 233 7.95 -54.51 -15.69
N ASN A 234 7.77 -53.23 -15.99
CA ASN A 234 6.65 -52.51 -16.61
C ASN A 234 5.40 -53.29 -17.06
N ALA A 235 4.21 -52.74 -16.76
CA ALA A 235 3.05 -52.76 -17.67
C ALA A 235 2.01 -51.65 -17.40
N LEU A 236 1.89 -50.74 -18.37
CA LEU A 236 0.71 -50.11 -18.98
C LEU A 236 -0.44 -49.47 -18.16
N LYS A 237 -0.64 -48.18 -18.48
CA LYS A 237 -1.81 -47.27 -18.44
C LYS A 237 -3.16 -47.89 -18.92
N PRO A 238 -4.28 -47.11 -19.04
CA PRO A 238 -5.01 -46.20 -18.13
C PRO A 238 -6.56 -46.45 -18.23
N ALA A 239 -7.38 -45.44 -17.86
CA ALA A 239 -8.83 -45.26 -18.11
C ALA A 239 -9.77 -45.71 -16.98
N ALA A 240 -10.88 -45.06 -16.64
CA ALA A 240 -11.50 -43.78 -17.02
C ALA A 240 -12.50 -43.41 -15.91
N ASN A 241 -12.73 -42.11 -15.71
CA ASN A 241 -13.90 -41.57 -15.01
C ASN A 241 -15.18 -41.82 -15.81
N PRO A 242 -16.33 -41.97 -15.14
CA PRO A 242 -17.49 -41.19 -15.55
C PRO A 242 -18.31 -40.59 -14.39
N LEU A 243 -18.83 -39.42 -14.70
CA LEU A 243 -19.55 -38.45 -13.89
C LEU A 243 -20.96 -38.90 -13.45
N LYS A 244 -21.45 -38.24 -12.39
CA LYS A 244 -22.81 -37.69 -12.13
C LYS A 244 -23.54 -38.29 -10.91
N ALA A 245 -23.80 -37.45 -9.91
CA ALA A 245 -25.15 -37.06 -9.49
C ALA A 245 -25.12 -36.23 -8.19
N ASN A 246 -25.51 -34.96 -8.29
CA ASN A 246 -26.07 -34.15 -7.20
C ASN A 246 -27.60 -34.20 -7.39
N PRO A 247 -28.44 -34.18 -6.33
CA PRO A 247 -29.05 -32.89 -5.99
C PRO A 247 -29.40 -32.68 -4.49
N LEU A 248 -29.55 -31.40 -4.18
CA LEU A 248 -29.92 -30.75 -2.93
C LEU A 248 -31.14 -31.34 -2.20
N LYS A 249 -31.06 -31.31 -0.84
CA LYS A 249 -31.98 -30.66 0.15
C LYS A 249 -31.75 -31.37 1.50
N SER A 250 -31.22 -30.73 2.54
CA SER A 250 -32.01 -29.85 3.43
C SER A 250 -31.11 -29.39 4.59
N ASN A 251 -31.22 -28.11 4.95
CA ASN A 251 -30.67 -27.51 6.17
C ASN A 251 -31.74 -27.64 7.28
N PRO A 252 -31.37 -28.05 8.50
CA PRO A 252 -31.81 -27.24 9.64
C PRO A 252 -30.76 -27.12 10.75
N LEU A 253 -30.56 -25.88 11.18
CA LEU A 253 -29.86 -25.46 12.39
C LEU A 253 -30.23 -26.30 13.63
N LYS A 254 -29.22 -26.88 14.28
CA LYS A 254 -29.15 -27.10 15.74
C LYS A 254 -27.72 -27.39 16.17
N ARG A 255 -27.13 -26.44 16.89
CA ARG A 255 -26.01 -26.61 17.86
C ARG A 255 -26.63 -27.14 19.18
N PRO A 256 -25.92 -27.83 20.10
CA PRO A 256 -24.65 -27.37 20.69
C PRO A 256 -23.58 -28.42 21.07
N ASN A 257 -22.36 -27.90 21.26
CA ASN A 257 -21.16 -28.59 21.74
C ASN A 257 -21.27 -28.96 23.22
N VAL A 258 -21.03 -30.24 23.52
CA VAL A 258 -20.97 -30.83 24.87
C VAL A 258 -19.52 -30.94 25.30
N PHE A 259 -19.10 -30.02 26.18
CA PHE A 259 -17.96 -30.19 27.07
C PHE A 259 -18.11 -31.49 27.88
N LYS A 260 -17.31 -32.55 27.59
CA LYS A 260 -16.90 -33.67 28.47
C LYS A 260 -16.20 -34.73 27.62
N GLN A 261 -14.88 -34.91 27.70
CA GLN A 261 -14.11 -35.83 28.56
C GLN A 261 -12.63 -35.56 28.19
N ALA A 262 -11.59 -35.60 29.05
CA ALA A 262 -11.32 -36.50 30.17
C ALA A 262 -10.24 -35.91 31.12
N THR A 263 -10.39 -36.25 32.43
CA THR A 263 -9.35 -36.59 33.44
C THR A 263 -8.19 -35.61 33.74
N THR A 264 -8.13 -34.90 34.89
CA THR A 264 -7.59 -35.31 36.23
C THR A 264 -6.22 -36.01 36.15
N ALA A 265 -5.12 -35.62 36.81
CA ALA A 265 -4.88 -34.76 37.97
C ALA A 265 -3.39 -34.33 38.11
N SER A 266 -3.19 -33.27 38.92
CA SER A 266 -2.07 -32.97 39.86
C SER A 266 -0.67 -32.50 39.40
N SER A 267 -0.35 -31.30 39.91
CA SER A 267 0.88 -30.86 40.62
C SER A 267 1.87 -29.90 39.93
N SER A 268 1.86 -28.67 40.45
CA SER A 268 2.97 -27.76 40.81
C SER A 268 4.09 -27.41 39.81
N ALA A 269 4.06 -26.14 39.40
CA ALA A 269 5.14 -25.14 39.47
C ALA A 269 6.55 -25.48 38.95
N GLN A 270 7.00 -24.79 37.89
CA GLN A 270 8.02 -23.73 38.00
C GLN A 270 8.32 -23.06 36.64
N ALA A 271 8.84 -21.84 36.74
CA ALA A 271 9.14 -20.87 35.69
C ALA A 271 10.45 -21.15 34.93
N SER A 272 10.56 -20.67 33.69
CA SER A 272 11.77 -20.17 32.99
C SER A 272 11.40 -19.85 31.53
N THR A 273 11.41 -18.57 31.13
CA THR A 273 12.47 -17.87 30.39
C THR A 273 12.64 -18.28 28.91
N GLU A 274 12.61 -17.24 28.06
CA GLU A 274 13.28 -17.13 26.75
C GLU A 274 12.70 -17.89 25.55
N ALA A 275 12.29 -17.14 24.53
CA ALA A 275 13.09 -16.99 23.30
C ALA A 275 12.22 -16.41 22.17
N GLU A 276 12.57 -15.18 21.84
CA GLU A 276 12.28 -14.47 20.60
C GLU A 276 12.55 -15.34 19.36
N LYS A 277 11.57 -15.46 18.45
CA LYS A 277 11.77 -15.99 17.10
C LYS A 277 11.52 -14.89 16.08
N THR A 278 12.55 -14.07 15.87
CA THR A 278 12.75 -13.37 14.60
C THR A 278 13.24 -14.32 13.52
N ASN A 279 12.96 -13.95 12.27
CA ASN A 279 13.72 -14.28 11.05
C ASN A 279 13.19 -15.45 10.19
N GLY A 280 12.19 -15.16 9.37
CA GLY A 280 11.89 -15.90 8.14
C GLY A 280 12.54 -15.22 6.93
N LYS A 281 13.89 -15.23 6.84
CA LYS A 281 14.61 -14.86 5.61
C LYS A 281 14.45 -16.00 4.61
N LYS A 282 13.69 -15.77 3.54
CA LYS A 282 13.68 -16.61 2.34
C LYS A 282 15.12 -16.78 1.85
N ARG A 283 15.53 -18.02 1.62
CA ARG A 283 16.78 -18.39 0.97
C ARG A 283 16.82 -17.75 -0.42
N GLU A 284 17.73 -16.81 -0.64
CA GLU A 284 18.07 -16.30 -1.97
C GLU A 284 18.86 -17.39 -2.71
N ALA A 285 18.43 -17.71 -3.92
CA ALA A 285 19.15 -18.61 -4.80
C ALA A 285 20.53 -18.00 -5.14
N PRO A 286 21.58 -18.82 -5.36
CA PRO A 286 22.88 -18.29 -5.74
C PRO A 286 22.79 -17.61 -7.12
N MET A 287 23.01 -16.29 -7.15
CA MET A 287 23.07 -15.46 -8.36
C MET A 287 23.92 -16.10 -9.46
N THR A 288 23.41 -16.11 -10.69
CA THR A 288 24.11 -16.60 -11.90
C THR A 288 25.37 -15.76 -12.18
N ALA A 289 26.39 -16.35 -12.81
CA ALA A 289 27.68 -15.69 -13.04
C ALA A 289 27.55 -14.36 -13.83
N ALA A 290 26.59 -14.26 -14.74
CA ALA A 290 26.27 -13.03 -15.47
C ALA A 290 25.71 -11.93 -14.55
N GLU A 291 24.89 -12.30 -13.56
CA GLU A 291 24.26 -11.37 -12.62
C GLU A 291 25.29 -10.81 -11.62
N ARG A 292 26.31 -11.60 -11.27
CA ARG A 292 27.46 -11.13 -10.45
C ARG A 292 28.32 -10.10 -11.18
N LEU A 293 28.58 -10.29 -12.46
CA LEU A 293 29.36 -9.34 -13.27
C LEU A 293 28.61 -8.00 -13.44
N ILE A 294 27.30 -8.04 -13.65
CA ILE A 294 26.47 -6.83 -13.76
C ILE A 294 26.46 -6.06 -12.44
N TYR A 295 26.36 -6.76 -11.30
CA TYR A 295 26.37 -6.12 -9.98
C TYR A 295 27.72 -5.47 -9.66
N GLU A 296 28.83 -6.17 -9.96
CA GLU A 296 30.18 -5.64 -9.76
C GLU A 296 30.46 -4.41 -10.65
N GLU A 297 29.97 -4.42 -11.90
CA GLU A 297 30.10 -3.27 -12.79
C GLU A 297 29.26 -2.06 -12.34
N GLN A 298 28.05 -2.30 -11.83
CA GLN A 298 27.21 -1.26 -11.24
C GLN A 298 27.85 -0.65 -9.99
N GLU A 299 28.47 -1.47 -9.14
CA GLU A 299 29.17 -0.99 -7.94
C GLU A 299 30.42 -0.19 -8.31
N ARG A 300 31.16 -0.61 -9.34
CA ARG A 300 32.29 0.16 -9.87
C ARG A 300 31.85 1.51 -10.46
N LYS A 301 30.72 1.55 -11.17
CA LYS A 301 30.12 2.80 -11.67
C LYS A 301 29.66 3.70 -10.52
N ARG A 302 29.06 3.15 -9.46
CA ARG A 302 28.71 3.90 -8.24
C ARG A 302 29.94 4.50 -7.56
N ARG A 303 31.02 3.75 -7.41
CA ARG A 303 32.28 4.27 -6.83
C ARG A 303 32.92 5.36 -7.67
N ARG A 304 32.79 5.29 -9.00
CA ARG A 304 33.24 6.38 -9.91
C ARG A 304 32.37 7.62 -9.73
N MET A 305 31.06 7.47 -9.75
CA MET A 305 30.11 8.56 -9.53
C MET A 305 30.28 9.21 -8.15
N GLU A 306 30.55 8.42 -7.10
CA GLU A 306 30.80 8.93 -5.75
C GLU A 306 32.13 9.70 -5.68
N ARG A 307 33.17 9.23 -6.39
CA ARG A 307 34.45 9.93 -6.50
C ARG A 307 34.35 11.21 -7.32
N GLU A 308 33.52 11.23 -8.36
CA GLU A 308 33.23 12.42 -9.17
C GLU A 308 32.31 13.41 -8.43
N MET A 309 31.45 12.93 -7.51
CA MET A 309 30.59 13.77 -6.67
C MET A 309 31.34 14.36 -5.45
N ALA A 310 32.40 13.69 -4.99
CA ALA A 310 33.24 14.14 -3.88
C ALA A 310 34.42 15.03 -4.30
N ALA A 311 34.67 15.18 -5.60
CA ALA A 311 35.64 16.11 -6.19
C ALA A 311 34.95 17.41 -6.62
#